data_AF-A0A1R3IAU5-F1
#
_entry.id   AF-A0A1R3IAU5-F1
#
_cell.length_a   1.000
_cell.length_b   1.000
_cell.length_c   1.000
_cell.angle_alpha   90.00
_cell.angle_beta   90.00
_cell.angle_gamma   90.00
#
_symmetry.space_group_name_H-M   'P 1'
#
loop_
_entity.id
_entity.type
_entity.pdbx_description
1 polymer ?
#
loop_
_entity_poly.entity_id
_entity_poly.type
_entity_poly.pdbx_seq_one_letter_code
_entity_poly.pdbx_strand_id
1 'polypeptide(L)' 'MPLHYPRYKKSDYENMPEWQLDCLLNEYGLPVIGDVNQKRKFAMGAFLWPSDHNE' A
#
# COMPACT_ATOMS: atom_id res chain seq x y z
N MET A 1 7.97 17.02 8.24
CA MET A 1 7.09 15.97 8.81
C MET A 1 7.59 14.64 8.30
N PRO A 2 7.88 13.62 9.15
CA PRO A 2 8.30 12.33 8.64
C PRO A 2 7.15 11.67 7.88
N LEU A 3 7.30 11.48 6.57
CA LEU A 3 6.43 10.60 5.79
C LEU A 3 6.66 9.17 6.29
N HIS A 4 5.78 8.70 7.17
CA HIS A 4 5.88 7.36 7.76
C HIS A 4 5.40 6.30 6.79
N TYR A 5 6.13 6.13 5.68
CA TYR A 5 5.81 5.11 4.71
C TYR A 5 5.68 3.74 5.38
N PRO A 6 4.64 2.97 5.04
CA PRO A 6 4.38 1.72 5.71
C PRO A 6 5.44 0.73 5.23
N ARG A 7 6.34 0.31 6.12
CA ARG A 7 7.34 -0.75 5.84
C ARG A 7 6.72 -2.15 5.87
N TYR A 8 5.55 -2.29 5.26
CA TYR A 8 4.90 -3.59 5.09
C TYR A 8 5.58 -4.35 3.95
N LYS A 9 5.81 -5.65 4.14
CA LYS A 9 6.27 -6.52 3.06
C LYS A 9 5.08 -6.91 2.19
N LYS A 10 5.37 -7.46 1.01
CA LYS A 10 4.35 -7.99 0.11
C LYS A 10 3.42 -8.97 0.83
N SER A 11 3.97 -9.86 1.66
CA SER A 11 3.20 -10.82 2.46
C SER A 11 2.28 -10.16 3.49
N ASP A 12 2.68 -9.03 4.09
CA ASP A 12 1.81 -8.27 5.00
C ASP A 12 0.62 -7.68 4.25
N TYR A 13 0.86 -7.11 3.06
CA TYR A 13 -0.22 -6.66 2.19
C TYR A 13 -1.15 -7.82 1.81
N GLU A 14 -0.62 -9.03 1.54
CA GLU A 14 -1.39 -10.25 1.21
C GLU A 14 -2.19 -10.86 2.38
N ASN A 15 -1.86 -10.50 3.61
CA ASN A 15 -2.65 -10.88 4.79
C ASN A 15 -3.48 -9.71 5.33
N MET A 16 -3.26 -8.49 4.82
CA MET A 16 -3.96 -7.28 5.24
C MET A 16 -5.44 -7.35 4.83
N PRO A 17 -6.38 -7.21 5.78
CA PRO A 17 -7.79 -7.12 5.47
C PRO A 17 -8.14 -5.81 4.77
N GLU A 18 -9.29 -5.78 4.09
CA GLU A 18 -9.72 -4.65 3.27
C GLU A 18 -9.76 -3.32 4.05
N TRP A 19 -10.31 -3.33 5.26
CA TRP A 19 -10.43 -2.13 6.09
C TRP A 19 -9.08 -1.49 6.38
N GLN A 20 -8.02 -2.29 6.46
CA GLN A 20 -6.67 -1.81 6.75
C GLN A 20 -6.03 -1.20 5.51
N LEU A 21 -6.27 -1.79 4.33
CA LEU A 21 -5.89 -1.21 3.03
C LEU A 21 -6.65 0.08 2.75
N ASP A 22 -7.94 0.13 3.08
CA ASP A 22 -8.80 1.29 2.87
C ASP A 22 -8.33 2.47 3.72
N CYS A 23 -8.09 2.22 5.02
CA CYS A 23 -7.53 3.22 5.93
C CYS A 23 -6.15 3.69 5.47
N LEU A 24 -5.28 2.77 5.03
CA LEU A 24 -3.95 3.08 4.51
C LEU A 24 -4.02 3.95 3.27
N LEU A 25 -4.81 3.58 2.27
CA LEU A 25 -4.93 4.37 1.05
C LEU A 25 -5.52 5.75 1.38
N ASN A 26 -6.54 5.82 2.24
CA ASN A 26 -7.19 7.07 2.63
C ASN A 26 -6.25 8.01 3.42
N GLU A 27 -5.43 7.49 4.33
CA GLU A 27 -4.44 8.26 5.10
C GLU A 27 -3.38 8.90 4.19
N TYR A 28 -3.09 8.26 3.06
CA TYR A 28 -2.17 8.75 2.04
C TYR A 28 -2.87 9.53 0.91
N GLY A 29 -4.19 9.73 0.98
CA GLY A 29 -4.97 10.40 -0.05
C GLY A 29 -5.01 9.65 -1.39
N LEU A 30 -4.78 8.34 -1.37
CA LEU A 30 -4.82 7.47 -2.54
C LEU A 30 -6.26 7.02 -2.84
N PRO A 31 -6.61 6.85 -4.14
CA PRO A 31 -7.94 6.45 -4.54
C PRO A 31 -8.24 5.01 -4.11
N VAL A 32 -9.29 4.85 -3.30
CA VAL A 32 -9.74 3.55 -2.81
C VAL A 32 -10.87 3.00 -3.67
N ILE A 33 -10.54 2.62 -4.91
CA ILE A 33 -11.53 2.29 -5.93
C ILE A 33 -11.38 0.83 -6.38
N GLY A 34 -12.48 0.08 -6.34
CA GLY A 34 -12.55 -1.32 -6.76
C GLY A 34 -12.50 -2.31 -5.59
N ASP A 35 -12.33 -3.58 -5.93
CA ASP A 35 -12.36 -4.71 -4.98
C ASP A 35 -11.08 -4.78 -4.10
N VAL A 36 -11.10 -5.53 -3.00
CA VAL A 36 -9.94 -5.66 -2.09
C VAL A 36 -8.67 -6.07 -2.84
N ASN A 37 -8.79 -6.92 -3.85
CA ASN A 37 -7.67 -7.36 -4.68
C ASN A 37 -7.07 -6.21 -5.52
N GLN A 38 -7.92 -5.31 -6.03
CA GLN A 38 -7.47 -4.12 -6.77
C GLN A 38 -6.80 -3.12 -5.83
N LYS A 39 -7.45 -2.83 -4.69
CA LYS A 39 -6.88 -1.97 -3.63
C LYS A 39 -5.52 -2.48 -3.17
N ARG A 40 -5.40 -3.80 -2.96
CA ARG A 40 -4.16 -4.45 -2.56
C ARG A 40 -3.07 -4.35 -3.62
N LYS A 41 -3.38 -4.65 -4.89
CA LYS A 41 -2.42 -4.48 -6.00
C LYS A 41 -1.96 -3.03 -6.13
N PHE A 42 -2.88 -2.09 -5.97
CA PHE A 42 -2.58 -0.66 -6.07
C PHE A 42 -1.71 -0.19 -4.91
N ALA A 43 -2.07 -0.54 -3.67
CA ALA A 43 -1.28 -0.28 -2.46
C ALA A 43 0.12 -0.92 -2.57
N MET A 44 0.21 -2.19 -2.96
CA MET A 44 1.50 -2.82 -3.24
C MET A 44 2.29 -2.06 -4.32
N GLY A 45 1.68 -1.62 -5.42
CA GLY A 45 2.39 -0.84 -6.43
C GLY A 45 2.86 0.52 -5.92
N ALA A 46 2.03 1.21 -5.15
CA ALA A 46 2.30 2.56 -4.63
C ALA A 46 3.31 2.57 -3.49
N PHE A 47 3.25 1.59 -2.58
CA PHE A 47 4.07 1.51 -1.38
C PHE A 47 5.27 0.57 -1.51
N LEU A 48 5.18 -0.49 -2.32
CA LEU A 48 6.27 -1.43 -2.58
C LEU A 48 7.13 -1.00 -3.79
N TRP A 49 7.00 0.26 -4.24
CA TRP A 49 7.77 0.85 -5.35
C TRP A 49 9.24 0.43 -5.25
N PRO A 50 9.89 0.02 -6.36
CA PRO A 50 11.21 -0.58 -6.29
C PRO A 50 12.15 0.36 -5.54
N SER A 51 12.62 -0.09 -4.38
CA SER A 51 13.79 0.52 -3.73
C SER A 51 15.09 0.17 -4.48
N ASP A 52 14.98 -0.17 -5.77
CA ASP A 52 16.11 -0.41 -6.66
C ASP A 52 16.51 0.92 -7.31
N HIS A 53 17.11 1.79 -6.50
CA HIS A 53 18.04 2.80 -6.99
C HIS A 53 19.36 2.49 -6.27
N ASN A 54 20.03 1.43 -6.72
CA ASN A 54 21.44 1.25 -6.46
C ASN A 54 22.13 1.04 -7.80
N GLU A 55 22.34 2.15 -8.52
CA GLU A 55 23.37 2.25 -9.55
C GLU A 55 24.76 2.24 -8.88
#